data_AF-A0A8S9S9P2-F1
#
_entry.id   AF-A0A8S9S9P2-F1
#
_cell.length_a   1.000
_cell.length_b   1.000
_cell.length_c   1.000
_cell.angle_alpha   90.00
_cell.angle_beta   90.00
_cell.angle_gamma   90.00
#
_symmetry.space_group_name_H-M   'P 1'
#
loop_
_entity.id
_entity.type
_entity.pdbx_description
1 polymer ?
#
loop_
_entity_poly.entity_id
_entity_poly.type
_entity_poly.pdbx_seq_one_letter_code
_entity_poly.pdbx_strand_id
1 'polypeptide(L)'
;MLNAGLSVVGFTWLASPAATELEVIVLDWLAKLLQLPDHFLSTGNGGGVIQGTGCEAVLVVVLAARDRIMKKVGKNSLSQLVVYASDQTHSSFRKACLIGGIHEENIRLLKTDSSTNYGMPPKSLEEAISSDLAKGFIPFFICATVIT
;
A
#
# COMPACT_ATOMS: atom_id res chain seq x y z
N MET A 1 17.25 1.26 23.44
CA MET A 1 17.41 1.27 24.92
C MET A 1 16.43 2.23 25.58
N LEU A 2 16.40 3.52 25.22
CA LEU A 2 15.47 4.49 25.83
C LEU A 2 13.98 4.14 25.61
N ASN A 3 13.55 3.88 24.37
CA ASN A 3 12.16 3.52 24.08
C ASN A 3 11.68 2.29 24.90
N ALA A 4 12.51 1.22 24.90
CA ALA A 4 12.23 0.03 25.70
C ALA A 4 12.21 0.32 27.21
N GLY A 5 13.08 1.19 27.72
CA GLY A 5 13.10 1.58 29.13
C GLY A 5 11.87 2.39 29.55
N LEU A 6 11.31 3.20 28.65
CA LEU A 6 10.05 3.93 28.90
C LEU A 6 8.83 2.99 28.86
N SER A 7 8.86 1.94 28.03
CA SER A 7 7.79 0.93 27.92
C SER A 7 6.39 1.55 27.72
N VAL A 8 6.33 2.66 26.99
CA VAL A 8 5.09 3.40 26.74
C VAL A 8 4.28 2.73 25.64
N VAL A 9 2.97 2.58 25.88
CA VAL A 9 2.02 2.05 24.89
C VAL A 9 1.18 3.21 24.32
N GLY A 10 1.62 3.79 23.22
CA GLY A 10 1.00 4.96 22.58
C GLY A 10 -0.14 4.64 21.60
N PHE A 11 -1.15 3.86 22.02
CA PHE A 11 -2.27 3.49 21.14
C PHE A 11 -3.27 4.62 20.88
N THR A 12 -3.22 5.69 21.67
CA THR A 12 -3.96 6.95 21.45
C THR A 12 -3.09 8.12 21.87
N TRP A 13 -3.40 9.32 21.35
CA TRP A 13 -2.74 10.55 21.78
C TRP A 13 -2.83 10.76 23.31
N LEU A 14 -3.97 10.48 23.93
CA LEU A 14 -4.14 10.60 25.40
C LEU A 14 -3.22 9.67 26.20
N ALA A 15 -2.88 8.49 25.65
CA ALA A 15 -1.99 7.54 26.32
C ALA A 15 -0.52 7.96 26.28
N SER A 16 -0.10 8.66 25.22
CA SER A 16 1.24 9.26 25.14
C SER A 16 1.30 10.39 24.10
N PRO A 17 1.00 11.63 24.52
CA PRO A 17 1.00 12.78 23.61
C PRO A 17 2.36 12.98 22.95
N ALA A 18 3.42 12.90 23.74
CA ALA A 18 4.80 13.09 23.28
C ALA A 18 5.22 12.04 22.24
N ALA A 19 4.82 10.77 22.41
CA ALA A 19 5.14 9.74 21.41
C ALA A 19 4.42 9.99 20.08
N THR A 20 3.11 10.29 20.13
CA THR A 20 2.32 10.55 18.93
C THR A 20 2.78 11.82 18.20
N GLU A 21 3.03 12.92 18.90
CA GLU A 21 3.49 14.16 18.27
C GLU A 21 4.90 14.04 17.70
N LEU A 22 5.81 13.37 18.41
CA LEU A 22 7.16 13.15 17.92
C LEU A 22 7.18 12.31 16.64
N GLU A 23 6.34 11.27 16.56
CA GLU A 23 6.22 10.45 15.34
C GLU A 23 5.80 11.30 14.13
N VAL A 24 4.78 12.15 14.31
CA VAL A 24 4.29 13.05 13.25
C VAL A 24 5.41 13.98 12.76
N ILE A 25 6.13 14.63 13.68
CA ILE A 25 7.21 15.55 13.34
C ILE A 25 8.35 14.84 12.60
N VAL A 26 8.78 13.66 13.09
CA VAL A 26 9.86 12.88 12.47
C VAL A 26 9.48 12.42 11.06
N LEU A 27 8.23 12.03 10.84
CA LEU A 27 7.75 11.63 9.51
C LEU A 27 7.64 12.82 8.55
N ASP A 28 7.24 14.00 9.03
CA ASP A 28 7.31 15.22 8.23
C ASP A 28 8.74 15.60 7.86
N TRP A 29 9.70 15.42 8.76
CA TRP A 29 11.13 15.60 8.45
C TRP A 29 11.61 14.62 7.39
N LEU A 30 11.23 13.35 7.50
CA LEU A 30 11.58 12.32 6.51
C LEU A 30 10.96 12.62 5.15
N ALA A 31 9.68 12.99 5.11
CA ALA A 31 8.99 13.35 3.87
C ALA A 31 9.68 14.53 3.17
N LYS A 32 10.09 15.56 3.92
CA LYS A 32 10.86 16.70 3.39
C LYS A 32 12.24 16.29 2.91
N LEU A 33 12.94 15.41 3.63
CA LEU A 33 14.25 14.88 3.23
C LEU A 33 14.16 14.12 1.89
N LEU A 34 13.08 13.36 1.69
CA LEU A 34 12.77 12.65 0.45
C LEU A 34 12.18 13.55 -0.66
N GLN A 35 11.99 14.84 -0.38
CA GLN A 35 11.37 15.81 -1.29
C GLN A 35 9.98 15.38 -1.77
N LEU A 36 9.20 14.74 -0.89
CA LEU A 36 7.82 14.37 -1.19
C LEU A 36 6.94 15.65 -1.25
N PRO A 37 5.91 15.67 -2.12
CA PRO A 37 4.96 16.77 -2.16
C PRO A 37 4.26 17.04 -0.83
N ASP A 38 3.84 18.28 -0.59
CA ASP A 38 3.23 18.73 0.67
C ASP A 38 1.95 17.96 1.08
N HIS A 39 1.26 17.33 0.13
CA HIS A 39 0.08 16.51 0.44
C HIS A 39 0.42 15.19 1.18
N PHE A 40 1.70 14.85 1.35
CA PHE A 40 2.16 13.77 2.24
C PHE A 40 2.49 14.27 3.66
N LEU A 41 2.60 15.58 3.88
CA LEU A 41 2.90 16.15 5.19
C LEU A 41 1.66 16.19 6.08
N SER A 42 1.88 16.10 7.38
CA SER A 42 0.83 16.18 8.40
C SER A 42 0.10 17.53 8.45
N THR A 43 0.75 18.60 7.99
CA THR A 43 0.16 19.94 7.87
C THR A 43 -0.82 20.07 6.71
N GLY A 44 -0.83 19.11 5.77
CA GLY A 44 -1.72 19.06 4.62
C GLY A 44 -2.90 18.11 4.84
N ASN A 45 -3.32 17.43 3.77
CA ASN A 45 -4.37 16.40 3.79
C ASN A 45 -3.80 14.97 3.96
N GLY A 46 -2.50 14.84 4.21
CA GLY A 46 -1.80 13.56 4.32
C GLY A 46 -1.28 13.30 5.72
N GLY A 47 -0.14 12.62 5.77
CA GLY A 47 0.53 12.18 6.98
C GLY A 47 1.22 10.83 6.75
N GLY A 48 1.89 10.35 7.80
CA GLY A 48 2.55 9.05 7.81
C GLY A 48 2.35 8.33 9.12
N VAL A 49 2.80 7.08 9.15
CA VAL A 49 2.86 6.26 10.36
C VAL A 49 4.05 5.31 10.28
N ILE A 50 4.71 5.05 11.40
CA ILE A 50 5.78 4.07 11.53
C ILE A 50 5.16 2.69 11.76
N GLN A 51 5.40 1.77 10.83
CA GLN A 51 4.94 0.38 10.92
C GLN A 51 6.09 -0.55 11.30
N GLY A 52 5.78 -1.73 11.83
CA GLY A 52 6.78 -2.73 12.19
C GLY A 52 7.47 -3.33 10.96
N THR A 53 6.73 -3.54 9.88
CA THR A 53 7.26 -4.07 8.63
C THR A 53 6.65 -3.43 7.38
N GLY A 54 7.33 -3.55 6.24
CA GLY A 54 6.77 -3.17 4.93
C GLY A 54 5.53 -4.01 4.55
N CYS A 55 5.43 -5.26 4.99
CA CYS A 55 4.25 -6.10 4.74
C CYS A 55 3.00 -5.57 5.45
N GLU A 56 3.15 -5.07 6.68
CA GLU A 56 2.05 -4.45 7.44
C GLU A 56 1.59 -3.15 6.77
N ALA A 57 2.54 -2.30 6.36
CA ALA A 57 2.23 -1.08 5.63
C ALA A 57 1.45 -1.38 4.32
N VAL A 58 1.89 -2.37 3.55
CA VAL A 58 1.19 -2.83 2.33
C VAL A 58 -0.21 -3.35 2.66
N LEU A 59 -0.37 -4.15 3.72
CA LEU A 59 -1.68 -4.65 4.14
C LEU A 59 -2.64 -3.51 4.48
N VAL A 60 -2.19 -2.49 5.23
CA VAL A 60 -3.00 -1.33 5.59
C VAL A 60 -3.51 -0.59 4.35
N VAL A 61 -2.64 -0.31 3.37
CA VAL A 61 -3.05 0.42 2.16
C VAL A 61 -3.93 -0.41 1.22
N VAL A 62 -3.71 -1.73 1.15
CA VAL A 62 -4.58 -2.65 0.41
C VAL A 62 -5.98 -2.68 1.04
N LEU A 63 -6.08 -2.79 2.36
CA LEU A 63 -7.35 -2.75 3.08
C LEU A 63 -8.06 -1.40 2.91
N ALA A 64 -7.34 -0.29 2.99
CA ALA A 64 -7.90 1.04 2.78
C ALA A 64 -8.47 1.20 1.36
N ALA A 65 -7.73 0.76 0.34
CA ALA A 65 -8.19 0.80 -1.05
C ALA A 65 -9.39 -0.14 -1.29
N ARG A 66 -9.35 -1.35 -0.73
CA ARG A 66 -10.44 -2.33 -0.77
C ARG A 66 -11.70 -1.77 -0.15
N ASP A 67 -11.64 -1.25 1.07
CA ASP A 67 -12.82 -0.74 1.76
C ASP A 67 -13.39 0.51 1.07
N ARG A 68 -12.53 1.34 0.47
CA ARG A 68 -12.96 2.48 -0.36
C ARG A 68 -13.74 2.03 -1.59
N ILE A 69 -13.27 1.00 -2.32
CA ILE A 69 -13.97 0.52 -3.51
C ILE A 69 -15.24 -0.25 -3.14
N MET A 70 -15.21 -1.05 -2.07
CA MET A 70 -16.35 -1.84 -1.59
C MET A 70 -17.54 -0.99 -1.16
N LYS A 71 -17.30 0.24 -0.66
CA LYS A 71 -18.37 1.22 -0.40
C LYS A 71 -19.09 1.68 -1.69
N LYS A 72 -18.45 1.60 -2.85
CA LYS A 72 -19.02 1.99 -4.14
C LYS A 72 -19.68 0.82 -4.87
N VAL A 73 -19.06 -0.35 -4.85
CA VAL A 73 -19.49 -1.52 -5.65
C VAL A 73 -20.35 -2.51 -4.87
N GLY A 74 -20.39 -2.39 -3.53
CA GLY A 74 -21.15 -3.25 -2.65
C GLY A 74 -20.35 -4.44 -2.12
N LYS A 75 -20.82 -5.03 -1.01
CA LYS A 75 -20.09 -6.07 -0.26
C LYS A 75 -19.95 -7.40 -1.02
N ASN A 76 -20.78 -7.66 -2.02
CA ASN A 76 -20.78 -8.92 -2.75
C ASN A 76 -19.75 -8.96 -3.89
N SER A 77 -19.10 -7.82 -4.21
CA SER A 77 -18.13 -7.72 -5.29
C SER A 77 -16.68 -8.01 -4.87
N LEU A 78 -16.46 -8.54 -3.67
CA LEU A 78 -15.11 -8.86 -3.17
C LEU A 78 -14.36 -9.83 -4.11
N SER A 79 -15.06 -10.85 -4.62
CA SER A 79 -14.51 -11.83 -5.56
C SER A 79 -14.16 -11.26 -6.93
N GLN A 80 -14.59 -10.03 -7.23
CA GLN A 80 -14.31 -9.34 -8.49
C GLN A 80 -13.14 -8.35 -8.36
N LEU A 81 -12.63 -8.10 -7.15
CA LEU A 81 -11.55 -7.14 -6.94
C LEU A 81 -10.21 -7.69 -7.43
N VAL A 82 -9.47 -6.89 -8.21
CA VAL A 82 -8.19 -7.27 -8.81
C VAL A 82 -7.08 -6.28 -8.42
N VAL A 83 -5.91 -6.83 -8.09
CA VAL A 83 -4.69 -6.10 -7.79
C VAL A 83 -3.59 -6.41 -8.80
N TYR A 84 -2.70 -5.45 -9.04
CA TYR A 84 -1.62 -5.59 -10.02
C TYR A 84 -0.26 -5.28 -9.38
N ALA A 85 0.76 -6.02 -9.78
CA ALA A 85 2.15 -5.78 -9.43
C ALA A 85 3.09 -6.37 -10.50
N SER A 86 4.38 -6.05 -10.46
CA SER A 86 5.37 -6.75 -11.28
C SER A 86 5.66 -8.15 -10.72
N ASP A 87 6.16 -9.05 -11.56
CA ASP A 87 6.68 -10.35 -11.12
C ASP A 87 7.99 -10.26 -10.30
N GLN A 88 8.60 -9.07 -10.22
CA GLN A 88 9.72 -8.76 -9.32
C GLN A 88 9.28 -8.22 -7.95
N THR A 89 8.00 -7.91 -7.78
CA THR A 89 7.51 -7.31 -6.53
C THR A 89 7.73 -8.28 -5.37
N HIS A 90 8.28 -7.77 -4.25
CA HIS A 90 8.61 -8.58 -3.09
C HIS A 90 7.42 -9.44 -2.63
N SER A 91 7.70 -10.68 -2.23
CA SER A 91 6.69 -11.70 -1.89
C SER A 91 5.72 -11.27 -0.78
N SER A 92 6.11 -10.28 0.04
CA SER A 92 5.24 -9.65 1.05
C SER A 92 3.97 -9.05 0.45
N PHE A 93 4.01 -8.54 -0.79
CA PHE A 93 2.82 -8.00 -1.44
C PHE A 93 1.75 -9.08 -1.65
N ARG A 94 2.14 -10.23 -2.21
CA ARG A 94 1.23 -11.38 -2.38
C ARG A 94 0.68 -11.83 -1.03
N LYS A 95 1.54 -11.94 -0.01
CA LYS A 95 1.12 -12.29 1.36
C LYS A 95 0.09 -11.30 1.91
N ALA A 96 0.33 -10.00 1.79
CA ALA A 96 -0.58 -8.96 2.26
C ALA A 96 -1.94 -9.01 1.53
N CYS A 97 -1.95 -9.26 0.22
CA CYS A 97 -3.19 -9.41 -0.55
C CYS A 97 -4.04 -10.59 -0.08
N LEU A 98 -3.41 -11.75 0.13
CA LEU A 98 -4.09 -12.95 0.63
C LEU A 98 -4.66 -12.72 2.05
N ILE A 99 -3.88 -12.13 2.96
CA ILE A 99 -4.36 -11.76 4.31
C ILE A 99 -5.50 -10.72 4.22
N GLY A 100 -5.41 -9.80 3.25
CA GLY A 100 -6.44 -8.80 2.95
C GLY A 100 -7.72 -9.36 2.31
N GLY A 101 -7.80 -10.67 2.09
CA GLY A 101 -8.98 -11.35 1.52
C GLY A 101 -9.12 -11.20 0.01
N ILE A 102 -8.04 -10.82 -0.69
CA ILE A 102 -8.01 -10.84 -2.16
C ILE A 102 -7.79 -12.27 -2.61
N HIS A 103 -8.65 -12.71 -3.52
CA HIS A 103 -8.55 -14.04 -4.12
C HIS A 103 -7.24 -14.19 -4.88
N GLU A 104 -6.61 -15.36 -4.76
CA GLU A 104 -5.30 -15.62 -5.35
C GLU A 104 -5.32 -15.48 -6.87
N GLU A 105 -6.39 -15.96 -7.50
CA GLU A 105 -6.63 -15.83 -8.93
C GLU A 105 -6.83 -14.38 -9.38
N ASN A 106 -6.97 -13.40 -8.48
CA ASN A 106 -7.13 -11.98 -8.80
C ASN A 106 -5.87 -11.16 -8.50
N ILE A 107 -4.75 -11.82 -8.17
CA ILE A 107 -3.45 -11.17 -8.01
C ILE A 107 -2.71 -11.27 -9.34
N ARG A 108 -2.67 -10.17 -10.09
CA ARG A 108 -2.02 -10.10 -11.41
C ARG A 108 -0.56 -9.72 -11.25
N LEU A 109 0.34 -10.70 -11.39
CA LEU A 109 1.78 -10.47 -11.49
C LEU A 109 2.17 -10.34 -12.96
N LEU A 110 2.46 -9.10 -13.38
CA LEU A 110 2.82 -8.78 -14.75
C LEU A 110 4.26 -9.15 -15.02
N LYS A 111 4.48 -9.88 -16.12
CA LYS A 111 5.81 -10.27 -16.55
C LYS A 111 6.64 -9.05 -16.91
N THR A 112 7.87 -9.05 -16.42
CA THR A 112 8.87 -8.03 -16.74
C THR A 112 10.05 -8.68 -17.45
N ASP A 113 10.79 -7.90 -18.23
CA ASP A 113 11.91 -8.40 -19.00
C ASP A 113 13.09 -7.42 -19.00
N SER A 114 14.19 -7.84 -19.59
CA SER A 114 15.42 -7.04 -19.63
C SER A 114 15.29 -5.77 -20.48
N SER A 115 14.33 -5.67 -21.40
CA SER A 115 14.14 -4.47 -22.23
C SER A 115 13.67 -3.26 -21.42
N THR A 116 12.99 -3.51 -20.30
CA THR A 116 12.54 -2.47 -19.35
C THR A 116 13.36 -2.45 -18.06
N ASN A 117 14.52 -3.11 -18.03
CA ASN A 117 15.31 -3.35 -16.81
C ASN A 117 14.46 -3.99 -15.69
N TYR A 118 13.60 -4.95 -16.06
CA TYR A 118 12.65 -5.62 -15.16
C TYR A 118 11.63 -4.69 -14.48
N GLY A 119 11.47 -3.46 -14.99
CA GLY A 119 10.39 -2.56 -14.61
C GLY A 119 9.06 -2.99 -15.22
N MET A 120 7.95 -2.76 -14.51
CA MET A 120 6.60 -3.03 -14.99
C MET A 120 6.26 -2.16 -16.21
N PRO A 121 6.04 -2.74 -17.41
CA PRO A 121 5.75 -1.95 -18.61
C PRO A 121 4.34 -1.31 -18.50
N PRO A 122 4.18 0.00 -18.73
CA PRO A 122 2.87 0.65 -18.66
C PRO A 122 1.82 0.06 -19.61
N LYS A 123 2.24 -0.33 -20.83
CA LYS A 123 1.36 -0.96 -21.83
C LYS A 123 0.78 -2.29 -21.34
N SER A 124 1.62 -3.15 -20.77
CA SER A 124 1.17 -4.44 -20.23
C SER A 124 0.19 -4.27 -19.07
N LEU A 125 0.37 -3.23 -18.25
CA LEU A 125 -0.57 -2.88 -17.19
C LEU A 125 -1.92 -2.40 -17.77
N GLU A 126 -1.90 -1.53 -18.77
CA GLU A 126 -3.10 -1.02 -19.43
C GLU A 126 -3.90 -2.14 -20.12
N GLU A 127 -3.22 -3.06 -20.80
CA GLU A 127 -3.81 -4.26 -21.40
C GLU A 127 -4.44 -5.19 -20.36
N ALA A 128 -3.74 -5.43 -19.25
CA ALA A 128 -4.26 -6.26 -18.16
C ALA A 128 -5.52 -5.65 -17.52
N ILE A 129 -5.48 -4.34 -17.22
CA ILE A 129 -6.63 -3.60 -16.68
C ILE A 129 -7.82 -3.66 -17.65
N SER A 130 -7.58 -3.43 -18.95
CA SER A 130 -8.63 -3.46 -19.96
C SER A 130 -9.26 -4.85 -20.11
N SER A 131 -8.44 -5.90 -20.08
CA SER A 131 -8.89 -7.30 -20.14
C SER A 131 -9.74 -7.69 -18.93
N ASP A 132 -9.33 -7.29 -17.72
CA ASP A 132 -10.05 -7.57 -16.50
C ASP A 132 -11.38 -6.78 -16.44
N LEU A 133 -11.39 -5.50 -16.85
CA LEU A 133 -12.62 -4.71 -16.98
C LEU A 133 -13.62 -5.35 -17.96
N ALA A 134 -13.15 -5.83 -19.12
CA ALA A 134 -13.99 -6.50 -20.11
C ALA A 134 -14.62 -7.81 -19.58
N LYS A 135 -13.97 -8.46 -18.61
CA LYS A 135 -14.46 -9.68 -17.93
C LYS A 135 -15.34 -9.37 -16.72
N GLY A 136 -15.60 -8.10 -16.41
CA GLY A 136 -16.39 -7.67 -15.26
C GLY A 136 -15.66 -7.71 -13.92
N PHE A 137 -14.32 -7.77 -13.94
CA PHE A 137 -13.50 -7.56 -12.75
C PHE A 137 -13.35 -6.06 -12.44
N ILE A 138 -12.92 -5.76 -11.22
CA ILE A 138 -12.82 -4.41 -10.66
C ILE A 138 -11.36 -4.17 -10.24
N PRO A 139 -10.55 -3.57 -11.13
CA PRO A 139 -9.22 -3.07 -10.79
C PRO A 139 -9.30 -2.04 -9.65
N PHE A 140 -8.54 -2.21 -8.56
CA PHE A 140 -8.59 -1.25 -7.45
C PHE A 140 -7.23 -0.89 -6.83
N PHE A 141 -6.18 -1.67 -7.06
CA PHE A 141 -4.87 -1.41 -6.45
C PHE A 141 -3.72 -1.83 -7.38
N ILE A 142 -2.65 -1.03 -7.39
CA ILE A 142 -1.40 -1.33 -8.09
C ILE A 142 -0.25 -1.15 -7.10
N CYS A 143 0.65 -2.14 -7.01
CA CYS A 143 1.91 -2.01 -6.29
C CYS A 143 3.02 -1.69 -7.29
N ALA A 144 3.50 -0.45 -7.26
CA ALA A 144 4.68 -0.03 -8.00
C ALA A 144 5.90 -0.08 -7.08
N THR A 145 6.90 -0.88 -7.45
CA THR A 145 8.12 -1.04 -6.65
C THR A 145 9.23 -0.20 -7.25
N VAL A 146 9.87 0.63 -6.42
CA VAL A 146 11.08 1.38 -6.79
C VAL A 146 12.26 0.58 -6.24
N ILE A 147 13.12 0.08 -7.14
CA ILE A 147 14.23 -0.85 -6.89
C ILE A 147 13.74 -2.28 -6.64
N THR A 148 14.00 -3.15 -7.62
CA THR A 148 13.86 -4.61 -7.56
C THR A 148 15.05 -5.27 -8.24
#